data_AF-A0A5C4RVJ5-F1
#
_entry.id   AF-A0A5C4RVJ5-F1
#
_cell.length_a   1.000
_cell.length_b   1.000
_cell.length_c   1.000
_cell.angle_alpha   90.00
_cell.angle_beta   90.00
_cell.angle_gamma   90.00
#
_symmetry.space_group_name_H-M   'P 1'
#
loop_
_entity.id
_entity.type
_entity.pdbx_description
1 polymer ?
#
loop_
_entity_poly.entity_id
_entity_poly.type
_entity_poly.pdbx_seq_one_letter_code
_entity_poly.pdbx_strand_id
1 'polypeptide(L)'
;MPDRERRKSEHELISALKRDLTDDQRDTLSQLERFGWTLKFVRHPPFQAPVGVIMNPDTHRFAVIEADGRLDENSSLLFRD
;
A
#
# COMPACT_ATOMS: atom_id res chain seq x y z
N MET A 1 14.31 -26.91 1.99
CA MET A 1 14.29 -26.07 0.78
C MET A 1 12.86 -26.02 0.21
N PRO A 2 12.00 -25.11 0.69
CA PRO A 2 11.06 -24.47 -0.23
C PRO A 2 10.70 -23.03 0.20
N ASP A 3 11.56 -22.05 -0.04
CA ASP A 3 11.32 -20.63 0.34
C ASP A 3 11.36 -19.67 -0.85
N ARG A 4 11.44 -20.23 -2.07
CA ARG A 4 11.61 -19.45 -3.31
C ARG A 4 10.29 -19.22 -4.06
N GLU A 5 9.29 -20.08 -3.87
CA GLU A 5 8.01 -19.99 -4.57
C GLU A 5 7.09 -18.93 -3.95
N ARG A 6 7.02 -18.83 -2.61
CA ARG A 6 6.14 -17.87 -1.92
C ARG A 6 6.46 -16.41 -2.23
N ARG A 7 7.75 -16.08 -2.44
CA ARG A 7 8.19 -14.71 -2.76
C ARG A 7 7.77 -14.27 -4.16
N LYS A 8 7.74 -15.17 -5.16
CA LYS A 8 7.26 -14.83 -6.51
C LYS A 8 5.79 -14.40 -6.49
N SER A 9 4.94 -15.12 -5.75
CA SER A 9 3.51 -14.80 -5.67
C SER A 9 3.24 -13.43 -5.06
N GLU A 10 4.03 -13.01 -4.07
CA GLU A 10 3.85 -11.70 -3.41
C GLU A 10 4.20 -10.54 -4.35
N HIS A 11 5.30 -10.64 -5.09
CA HIS A 11 5.66 -9.61 -6.07
C HIS A 11 4.62 -9.49 -7.20
N GLU A 12 4.04 -10.60 -7.65
CA GLU A 12 2.97 -10.57 -8.65
C GLU A 12 1.68 -9.97 -8.11
N LEU A 13 1.32 -10.27 -6.85
CA LEU A 13 0.18 -9.68 -6.16
C LEU A 13 0.36 -8.16 -6.00
N ILE A 14 1.53 -7.71 -5.52
CA ILE A 14 1.81 -6.27 -5.37
C ILE A 14 1.76 -5.58 -6.73
N SER A 15 2.31 -6.21 -7.77
CA SER A 15 2.26 -5.67 -9.13
C SER A 15 0.84 -5.59 -9.67
N ALA A 16 -0.04 -6.52 -9.27
CA ALA A 16 -1.46 -6.46 -9.59
C ALA A 16 -2.15 -5.30 -8.86
N LEU A 17 -1.93 -5.16 -7.56
CA LEU A 17 -2.48 -4.08 -6.74
C LEU A 17 -2.05 -2.69 -7.25
N LYS A 18 -0.80 -2.54 -7.72
CA LYS A 18 -0.32 -1.28 -8.33
C LYS A 18 -1.07 -0.88 -9.60
N ARG A 19 -1.72 -1.83 -10.30
CA ARG A 19 -2.53 -1.52 -11.50
C ARG A 19 -3.87 -0.87 -11.14
N ASP A 20 -4.41 -1.17 -9.96
CA ASP A 20 -5.65 -0.57 -9.44
C ASP A 20 -5.45 0.85 -8.87
N LEU A 21 -4.19 1.28 -8.69
CA LEU A 21 -3.86 2.63 -8.26
C LEU A 21 -3.93 3.63 -9.43
N THR A 22 -4.29 4.87 -9.13
CA THR A 22 -4.17 6.03 -10.03
C THR A 22 -2.70 6.43 -10.24
N ASP A 23 -2.41 7.28 -11.22
CA ASP A 23 -1.04 7.75 -11.46
C ASP A 23 -0.48 8.56 -10.28
N ASP A 24 -1.25 9.48 -9.68
CA ASP A 24 -0.84 10.21 -8.48
C ASP A 24 -0.57 9.29 -7.27
N GLN A 25 -1.36 8.22 -7.13
CA GLN A 25 -1.12 7.19 -6.11
C GLN A 25 0.17 6.42 -6.36
N ARG A 26 0.46 6.05 -7.62
CA ARG A 26 1.68 5.33 -7.99
C ARG A 26 2.92 6.19 -7.81
N ASP A 27 2.83 7.48 -8.12
CA ASP A 27 3.93 8.43 -7.88
C ASP A 27 4.24 8.52 -6.38
N THR A 28 3.21 8.77 -5.57
CA THR A 28 3.35 8.85 -4.10
C THR A 28 3.88 7.54 -3.51
N LEU A 29 3.35 6.40 -3.95
CA LEU A 29 3.85 5.09 -3.54
C LEU A 29 5.33 4.92 -3.91
N SER A 30 5.73 5.30 -5.13
CA SER A 30 7.13 5.17 -5.59
C SER A 30 8.09 6.03 -4.76
N GLN A 31 7.65 7.20 -4.30
CA GLN A 31 8.42 8.02 -3.37
C GLN A 31 8.54 7.34 -2.00
N LEU A 32 7.44 6.81 -1.45
CA LEU A 32 7.41 6.17 -0.14
C LEU A 32 8.13 4.81 -0.10
N GLU A 33 8.15 4.06 -1.20
CA GLU A 33 8.92 2.82 -1.35
C GLU A 33 10.43 3.06 -1.13
N ARG A 34 10.96 4.26 -1.47
CA ARG A 34 12.36 4.64 -1.18
C ARG A 34 12.64 4.78 0.31
N PHE A 35 11.62 5.07 1.10
CA PHE A 35 11.69 5.15 2.57
C PHE A 35 11.31 3.81 3.24
N GLY A 36 11.17 2.74 2.47
CA GLY A 36 10.87 1.39 2.99
C GLY A 36 9.37 1.10 3.21
N TRP A 37 8.48 1.99 2.79
CA TRP A 37 7.04 1.71 2.83
C TRP A 37 6.66 0.68 1.76
N THR A 38 5.65 -0.12 2.05
CA THR A 38 5.17 -1.17 1.14
C THR A 38 3.66 -1.10 0.97
N LEU A 39 3.19 -1.28 -0.26
CA LEU A 39 1.75 -1.43 -0.55
C LEU A 39 1.25 -2.76 0.02
N LYS A 40 0.21 -2.72 0.84
CA LYS A 40 -0.40 -3.91 1.42
C LYS A 40 -1.63 -4.38 0.65
N PHE A 41 -2.53 -3.45 0.32
CA PHE A 41 -3.74 -3.74 -0.46
C PHE A 41 -4.38 -2.43 -0.91
N VAL A 42 -5.27 -2.51 -1.91
CA VAL A 42 -6.10 -1.39 -2.38
C VAL A 42 -7.53 -1.63 -1.89
N ARG A 43 -8.16 -0.60 -1.33
CA ARG A 43 -9.58 -0.64 -0.95
C ARG A 43 -10.39 0.02 -2.05
N HIS A 44 -11.53 -0.58 -2.38
CA HIS A 44 -12.51 -0.04 -3.32
C HIS A 44 -13.82 0.24 -2.55
N PRO A 45 -13.97 1.41 -1.93
CA PRO A 45 -15.20 1.75 -1.25
C PRO A 45 -16.33 1.92 -2.28
N PRO A 46 -17.57 1.52 -1.95
CA PRO A 46 -18.69 1.72 -2.86
C PRO A 46 -18.89 3.22 -3.09
N PHE A 47 -19.01 3.61 -4.37
CA PHE A 47 -19.20 5.00 -4.81
C PHE A 47 -18.04 5.97 -4.50
N GLN A 48 -16.83 5.47 -4.22
CA GLN A 48 -15.63 6.30 -4.04
C GLN A 48 -14.47 5.78 -4.88
N ALA A 49 -13.46 6.61 -5.07
CA ALA A 49 -12.24 6.23 -5.77
C ALA A 49 -11.44 5.18 -4.97
N PRO A 50 -10.66 4.32 -5.64
CA PRO A 50 -9.80 3.35 -4.95
C PRO A 50 -8.76 4.08 -4.10
N VAL A 51 -8.47 3.52 -2.92
CA VAL A 51 -7.44 4.05 -2.01
C VAL A 51 -6.40 2.99 -1.71
N GLY A 52 -5.12 3.35 -1.83
CA GLY A 52 -3.99 2.45 -1.58
C GLY A 52 -3.63 2.44 -0.10
N VAL A 53 -3.56 1.27 0.53
CA VAL A 53 -3.12 1.15 1.93
C VAL A 53 -1.66 0.70 1.95
N ILE A 54 -0.82 1.51 2.57
CA ILE A 54 0.61 1.25 2.73
C ILE A 54 0.97 1.01 4.19
N MET A 55 2.06 0.28 4.41
CA MET A 55 2.61 0.02 5.74
C MET A 55 4.10 0.30 5.76
N ASN A 56 4.55 0.96 6.82
CA ASN A 56 5.95 1.04 7.19
C ASN A 56 6.31 -0.12 8.15
N PRO A 57 7.17 -1.07 7.73
CA PRO A 57 7.60 -2.18 8.57
C PRO A 57 8.55 -1.78 9.70
N ASP A 58 9.19 -0.61 9.64
CA ASP A 58 10.10 -0.12 10.68
C ASP A 58 9.31 0.44 11.87
N THR A 59 8.30 1.27 11.58
CA THR A 59 7.49 1.93 12.61
C THR A 59 6.17 1.22 12.91
N HIS A 60 5.86 0.11 12.22
CA HIS A 60 4.56 -0.57 12.24
C HIS A 60 3.38 0.39 12.01
N ARG A 61 3.56 1.40 11.15
CA ARG A 61 2.52 2.39 10.86
C ARG A 61 1.83 2.06 9.55
N PHE A 62 0.55 2.39 9.48
CA PHE A 62 -0.22 2.33 8.24
C PHE A 62 -0.59 3.75 7.81
N ALA A 63 -0.67 3.93 6.51
CA ALA A 63 -1.19 5.15 5.92
C ALA A 63 -2.01 4.80 4.68
N VAL A 64 -2.89 5.71 4.29
CA VAL A 64 -3.74 5.55 3.12
C VAL A 64 -3.34 6.60 2.08
N ILE A 65 -3.12 6.18 0.84
CA ILE A 65 -2.92 7.06 -0.29
C ILE A 65 -4.29 7.23 -0.98
N GLU A 66 -4.84 8.43 -0.91
CA GLU A 66 -6.08 8.78 -1.61
C GLU A 66 -5.87 8.84 -3.12
N ALA A 67 -6.96 8.86 -3.90
CA ALA A 67 -6.88 8.82 -5.37
C ALA A 67 -6.10 9.99 -6.00
N ASP A 68 -6.01 11.11 -5.29
CA ASP A 68 -5.27 12.33 -5.66
C ASP A 68 -3.79 12.27 -5.22
N GLY A 69 -3.32 11.15 -4.66
CA GLY A 69 -1.96 11.02 -4.12
C GLY A 69 -1.78 11.57 -2.70
N ARG A 70 -2.81 12.19 -2.11
CA ARG A 70 -2.75 12.66 -0.72
C ARG A 70 -2.55 11.50 0.24
N LEU A 71 -1.58 11.65 1.15
CA LEU A 71 -1.34 10.69 2.22
C LEU A 71 -2.20 11.03 3.44
N ASP A 72 -2.97 10.05 3.91
CA ASP A 72 -3.72 10.09 5.15
C ASP A 72 -3.06 9.13 6.17
N GLU A 73 -2.19 9.68 7.00
CA GLU A 73 -1.53 8.98 8.11
C GLU A 73 -2.42 8.91 9.37
N ASN A 74 -3.55 9.63 9.35
CA ASN A 74 -4.49 9.74 10.48
C ASN A 74 -5.52 8.62 10.50
N SER A 75 -5.42 7.66 9.57
CA SER A 75 -6.05 6.35 9.70
C SER A 75 -5.42 5.65 10.90
N SER A 76 -5.88 6.01 12.09
CA SER A 76 -5.55 5.47 13.39
C SER A 76 -5.96 4.00 13.44
N LEU A 77 -5.22 3.15 12.72
CA LEU A 77 -5.15 1.72 12.96
C LEU A 77 -4.39 1.58 14.28
N LEU A 78 -5.08 1.89 15.37
CA LEU A 78 -4.63 1.70 16.73
C LEU A 78 -4.40 0.20 16.91
N PHE A 79 -3.13 -0.20 16.92
CA PHE A 79 -2.74 -1.45 17.54
C PHE A 79 -3.14 -1.34 19.01
N ARG A 80 -4.17 -2.08 19.41
CA ARG A 80 -4.31 -2.44 20.81
C ARG A 80 -3.31 -3.58 21.04
N ASP A 81 -2.33 -3.32 21.90
CA ASP A 81 -1.50 -4.33 22.56
C ASP A 81 -2.38 -5.41 23.21
#